data_AF-A0A7C4KVV0-F1
#
_entry.id   AF-A0A7C4KVV0-F1
#
_cell.length_a   1.000
_cell.length_b   1.000
_cell.length_c   1.000
_cell.angle_alpha   90.00
_cell.angle_beta   90.00
_cell.angle_gamma   90.00
#
_symmetry.space_group_name_H-M   'P 1'
#
loop_
_entity.id
_entity.type
_entity.pdbx_description
1 polymer ?
#
loop_
_entity_poly.entity_id
_entity_poly.type
_entity_poly.pdbx_seq_one_letter_code
_entity_poly.pdbx_strand_id
1 'polypeptide(L)'
;MIQFISLDYLTIMLIILTALLFIFTIISMFTQKRMSKTATTPKIVVKIRCLNNDYNEEKEFNKGYYVGLETGKCPKCGSKLVVNAIYTTGGIKEKEIK
;
A
#
# COMPACT_ATOMS: atom_id res chain seq x y z
N MET A 1 37.05 -12.95 -46.95
CA MET A 1 36.25 -11.89 -46.29
C MET A 1 34.89 -11.88 -46.97
N ILE A 2 33.80 -11.97 -46.20
CA ILE A 2 32.38 -11.97 -46.63
C ILE A 2 31.79 -13.38 -46.92
N GLN A 3 31.39 -14.10 -45.86
CA GLN A 3 30.38 -15.17 -45.89
C GLN A 3 29.00 -14.64 -45.42
N PHE A 4 28.67 -13.37 -45.67
CA PHE A 4 27.48 -12.70 -45.13
C PHE A 4 26.15 -13.00 -45.88
N ILE A 5 26.14 -13.86 -46.90
CA ILE A 5 25.00 -13.97 -47.84
C ILE A 5 24.02 -15.10 -47.50
N SER A 6 24.40 -16.05 -46.63
CA SER A 6 23.47 -17.08 -46.11
C SER A 6 23.08 -16.78 -44.67
N LEU A 7 22.55 -15.58 -44.41
CA LEU A 7 21.62 -15.48 -43.29
C LEU A 7 20.44 -16.39 -43.65
N ASP A 8 20.55 -17.67 -43.28
CA ASP A 8 19.54 -18.67 -43.54
C ASP A 8 18.21 -18.12 -43.06
N TYR A 9 17.15 -18.28 -43.85
CA TYR A 9 15.81 -17.79 -43.52
C TYR A 9 15.40 -18.15 -42.07
N LEU A 10 15.84 -19.31 -41.60
CA LEU A 10 15.67 -19.80 -40.24
C LEU A 10 16.42 -18.96 -39.18
N THR A 11 17.63 -18.49 -39.47
CA THR A 11 18.39 -17.59 -38.58
C THR A 11 17.75 -16.21 -38.48
N ILE A 12 17.25 -15.66 -39.59
CA ILE A 12 16.51 -14.39 -39.59
C ILE A 12 15.22 -14.53 -38.76
N MET A 13 14.48 -15.62 -38.95
CA MET A 13 13.26 -15.89 -38.18
C MET A 13 13.53 -16.05 -36.67
N LEU A 14 14.63 -16.73 -36.29
CA LEU A 14 15.03 -16.86 -34.89
C LEU A 14 15.41 -15.51 -34.26
N ILE A 15 16.12 -14.65 -34.99
CA ILE A 15 16.48 -13.31 -34.52
C ILE A 15 15.23 -12.45 -34.28
N ILE A 16 14.24 -12.52 -35.19
CA ILE A 16 12.98 -11.77 -35.04
C ILE A 16 12.18 -12.29 -33.84
N LEU A 17 12.07 -13.61 -33.67
CA LEU A 17 11.34 -14.22 -32.56
C LEU A 17 11.97 -13.87 -31.21
N THR A 18 13.30 -13.94 -31.12
CA THR A 18 14.03 -13.58 -29.89
C THR A 18 13.87 -12.10 -29.58
N ALA A 19 13.94 -11.21 -30.58
CA ALA A 19 13.70 -9.78 -30.38
C ALA A 19 12.28 -9.49 -29.85
N LEU A 20 11.25 -10.16 -30.38
CA LEU A 20 9.87 -10.03 -29.90
C LEU A 20 9.72 -10.46 -28.44
N LEU A 21 10.34 -11.57 -28.02
CA LEU A 21 10.31 -12.03 -26.63
C LEU A 21 11.05 -11.05 -25.69
N PHE A 22 12.17 -10.48 -26.13
CA PHE A 22 12.86 -9.45 -25.38
C PHE A 22 12.00 -8.19 -25.21
N ILE A 23 11.32 -7.74 -26.26
CA ILE A 23 10.40 -6.60 -26.17
C ILE A 23 9.25 -6.90 -25.20
N PHE A 24 8.65 -8.09 -25.30
CA PHE A 24 7.55 -8.51 -24.44
C PHE A 24 7.97 -8.56 -22.96
N THR A 25 9.15 -9.11 -22.65
CA THR A 25 9.66 -9.18 -21.27
C THR A 25 9.98 -7.80 -20.70
N ILE A 26 10.53 -6.88 -21.51
CA ILE A 26 10.74 -5.49 -21.10
C ILE A 26 9.40 -4.82 -20.78
N ILE A 27 8.40 -4.94 -21.66
CA ILE A 27 7.05 -4.38 -21.42
C ILE A 27 6.42 -4.97 -20.15
N SER A 28 6.54 -6.28 -19.94
CA SER A 28 6.04 -6.98 -18.75
C SER A 28 6.72 -6.46 -17.47
N MET A 29 8.04 -6.25 -17.49
CA MET A 29 8.78 -5.73 -16.34
C MET A 29 8.41 -4.27 -16.04
N PHE A 30 8.19 -3.45 -17.07
CA PHE A 30 7.74 -2.06 -16.91
C PHE A 30 6.28 -1.95 -16.44
N THR A 31 5.42 -2.88 -16.84
CA THR A 31 4.02 -2.93 -16.37
C THR A 31 3.93 -3.45 -14.93
N GLN A 32 4.71 -4.46 -14.55
CA GLN A 32 4.75 -5.00 -13.18
C GLN A 32 5.25 -3.98 -12.15
N LYS A 33 6.23 -3.13 -12.51
CA LYS A 33 6.72 -2.05 -11.63
C LYS A 33 5.69 -0.95 -11.36
N ARG A 34 4.61 -0.85 -12.14
CA ARG A 34 3.55 0.16 -11.92
C ARG A 34 2.49 -0.26 -10.90
N MET A 35 2.42 -1.54 -10.52
CA MET A 35 1.49 -2.02 -9.47
C MET A 35 2.04 -1.93 -8.04
N SER A 36 3.32 -1.56 -7.85
CA SER A 36 3.98 -1.51 -6.54
C SER A 36 4.17 -0.07 -5.99
N LYS A 37 3.38 0.91 -6.45
CA LYS A 37 3.50 2.30 -5.98
C LYS A 37 2.17 2.94 -5.65
N THR A 38 1.43 2.32 -4.74
CA THR A 38 0.55 3.08 -3.84
C THR A 38 0.56 2.38 -2.49
N ALA A 39 1.73 2.34 -1.85
CA ALA A 39 1.79 2.16 -0.42
C ALA A 39 1.30 3.47 0.20
N THR A 40 -0.02 3.66 0.25
CA THR A 40 -0.62 4.68 1.13
C THR A 40 -0.15 4.31 2.52
N THR A 41 0.76 5.11 3.09
CA THR A 41 1.22 4.90 4.46
C THR A 41 -0.01 4.82 5.36
N PRO A 42 -0.21 3.72 6.11
CA PRO A 42 -1.42 3.55 6.89
C PRO A 42 -1.48 4.67 7.93
N LYS A 43 -2.47 5.56 7.81
CA LYS A 43 -2.69 6.62 8.80
C LYS A 43 -3.30 5.97 10.03
N ILE A 44 -2.62 6.06 11.16
CA ILE A 44 -3.08 5.50 12.44
C ILE A 44 -3.99 6.54 13.10
N VAL A 45 -5.21 6.14 13.42
CA VAL A 45 -6.26 6.97 14.00
C VAL A 45 -6.60 6.44 15.40
N VAL A 46 -6.84 7.35 16.32
CA VAL A 46 -7.26 7.11 17.69
C VAL A 46 -8.68 7.60 17.85
N LYS A 47 -9.58 6.71 18.28
CA LYS A 47 -10.97 7.04 18.59
C LYS A 47 -11.12 7.23 20.09
N ILE A 48 -11.43 8.45 20.48
CA ILE A 48 -11.71 8.86 21.85
C ILE A 48 -13.24 8.84 22.03
N ARG A 49 -13.72 8.13 23.04
CA ARG A 49 -15.13 8.01 23.37
C ARG A 49 -15.37 8.46 24.80
N CYS A 50 -16.50 9.12 25.01
CA CYS A 50 -17.05 9.42 26.31
C CYS A 50 -17.59 8.15 26.98
N LEU A 51 -17.31 7.95 28.26
CA LEU A 51 -17.85 6.84 29.05
C LEU A 51 -19.39 6.79 29.04
N ASN A 52 -20.04 7.96 29.01
CA ASN A 52 -21.50 8.05 28.94
C ASN A 52 -22.06 7.98 27.51
N ASN A 53 -21.21 7.69 26.52
CA ASN A 53 -21.54 7.50 25.10
C ASN A 53 -22.09 8.74 24.34
N ASP A 54 -22.01 9.94 24.94
CA ASP A 54 -22.55 11.18 24.36
C ASP A 54 -21.62 11.92 23.38
N TYR A 55 -20.35 11.52 23.33
CA TYR A 55 -19.30 12.19 22.57
C TYR A 55 -18.27 11.20 22.05
N ASN A 56 -17.92 11.32 20.77
CA ASN A 56 -16.88 10.55 20.10
C ASN A 56 -16.06 11.50 19.24
N GLU A 57 -14.74 11.34 19.23
CA GLU A 57 -13.81 12.12 18.43
C GLU A 57 -12.72 11.21 17.87
N GLU A 58 -12.29 11.47 16.64
CA GLU A 58 -11.21 10.74 15.98
C GLU A 58 -10.03 11.68 15.77
N LYS A 59 -8.86 11.28 16.25
CA LYS A 59 -7.61 12.05 16.20
C LYS A 59 -6.51 11.23 15.57
N GLU A 60 -5.52 11.92 15.01
CA GLU A 60 -4.30 11.27 14.53
C GLU A 60 -3.48 10.74 15.71
N PHE A 61 -2.94 9.53 15.56
CA PHE A 61 -2.16 8.88 16.60
C PHE A 61 -0.88 9.66 16.91
N ASN A 62 -0.69 9.98 18.18
CA ASN A 62 0.57 10.51 18.70
C ASN A 62 1.17 9.51 19.70
N LYS A 63 2.50 9.53 19.85
CA LYS A 63 3.20 8.66 20.79
C LYS A 63 2.69 8.92 22.21
N GLY A 64 2.31 7.85 22.91
CA GLY A 64 1.75 7.90 24.27
C GLY A 64 0.24 7.64 24.36
N TYR A 65 -0.49 7.61 23.24
CA TYR A 65 -1.87 7.15 23.23
C TYR A 65 -1.95 5.62 23.33
N TYR A 66 -2.74 5.11 24.26
CA TYR A 66 -3.05 3.68 24.41
C TYR A 66 -4.54 3.49 24.70
N VAL A 67 -5.08 2.31 24.40
CA VAL A 67 -6.49 1.99 24.66
C VAL A 67 -6.76 2.01 26.17
N GLY A 68 -7.76 2.76 26.60
CA GLY A 68 -8.05 2.99 28.02
C GLY A 68 -7.39 4.24 28.62
N LEU A 69 -6.60 5.00 27.85
CA LEU A 69 -6.06 6.28 28.31
C LEU A 69 -7.17 7.30 28.54
N GLU A 70 -7.21 7.91 29.73
CA GLU A 70 -8.08 9.04 30.05
C GLU A 70 -7.48 10.34 29.49
N THR A 71 -8.13 10.95 28.50
CA THR A 71 -7.60 12.14 27.80
C THR A 71 -8.17 13.45 28.33
N GLY A 72 -9.15 13.38 29.25
CA GLY A 72 -9.80 14.54 29.85
C GLY A 72 -11.26 14.30 30.20
N LYS A 73 -12.05 15.38 30.26
CA LYS A 73 -13.49 15.34 30.53
C LYS A 73 -14.29 15.69 29.28
N CYS A 74 -15.44 15.06 29.13
CA CYS A 74 -16.38 15.28 28.05
C CYS A 74 -16.98 16.68 28.15
N PRO A 75 -16.98 17.48 27.07
CA PRO A 75 -17.54 18.83 27.09
C PRO A 75 -19.07 18.85 27.21
N LYS A 76 -19.76 17.73 26.95
CA LYS A 76 -21.22 17.64 27.03
C LYS A 76 -21.76 17.21 28.39
N CYS A 77 -21.17 16.17 28.99
CA CYS A 77 -21.69 15.55 30.20
C CYS A 77 -20.69 15.51 31.36
N GLY A 78 -19.47 16.03 31.19
CA GLY A 78 -18.45 16.11 32.25
C GLY A 78 -17.81 14.77 32.67
N SER A 79 -18.29 13.65 32.13
CA SER A 79 -17.70 12.32 32.36
C SER A 79 -16.33 12.17 31.66
N LYS A 80 -15.59 11.12 32.00
CA LYS A 80 -14.22 10.92 31.48
C LYS A 80 -14.23 10.55 29.99
N LEU A 81 -13.31 11.15 29.24
CA LEU A 81 -13.01 10.77 27.86
C LEU A 81 -11.90 9.73 27.86
N VAL A 82 -12.13 8.63 27.15
CA VAL A 82 -11.23 7.49 27.13
C VAL A 82 -10.93 7.08 25.70
N VAL A 83 -9.69 6.69 25.43
CA VAL A 83 -9.33 6.08 24.14
C VAL A 83 -9.99 4.72 24.02
N ASN A 84 -10.94 4.58 23.10
CA ASN A 84 -11.69 3.34 22.91
C ASN A 84 -11.06 2.41 21.88
N ALA A 85 -10.44 2.97 20.83
CA ALA A 85 -9.81 2.18 19.80
C ALA A 85 -8.65 2.92 19.13
N ILE A 86 -7.67 2.17 18.64
CA ILE A 86 -6.58 2.65 17.80
C ILE A 86 -6.56 1.75 16.57
N TYR A 87 -6.72 2.31 15.38
CA TYR A 87 -6.83 1.55 14.13
C TYR A 87 -6.22 2.30 12.97
N THR A 88 -5.88 1.57 11.91
CA THR A 88 -5.35 2.15 10.67
C THR A 88 -6.47 2.44 9.69
N THR A 89 -6.57 3.69 9.23
CA THR A 89 -7.42 4.06 8.10
C THR A 89 -6.56 4.07 6.84
N GLY A 90 -6.45 2.91 6.20
CA GLY A 90 -5.64 2.73 5.00
C GLY A 90 -5.62 1.25 4.67
N GLY A 91 -6.10 0.90 3.48
CA GLY A 91 -6.20 -0.49 3.06
C GLY A 91 -4.85 -1.17 3.15
N ILE A 92 -4.73 -2.12 4.06
CA ILE A 92 -3.61 -3.05 4.11
C ILE A 92 -3.78 -3.90 2.85
N LYS A 93 -3.11 -3.53 1.76
CA LYS A 93 -2.95 -4.42 0.61
C LYS A 93 -2.04 -5.53 1.11
N GLU A 94 -2.65 -6.64 1.50
CA GLU A 94 -1.96 -7.85 1.91
C GLU A 94 -0.94 -8.20 0.82
N LYS A 95 0.34 -8.13 1.19
CA LYS A 95 1.42 -8.50 0.28
C LYS A 95 1.41 -10.02 0.30
N GLU A 96 0.75 -10.63 -0.68
CA GLU A 96 0.86 -12.06 -0.93
C GLU A 96 2.35 -12.40 -0.98
N ILE A 97 2.82 -13.13 0.03
CA ILE A 97 4.14 -13.75 0.03
C ILE A 97 4.00 -14.89 -0.98
N LYS A 98 4.38 -14.62 -2.22
CA LYS A 98 4.41 -15.59 -3.30
C LYS A 98 5.85 -15.83 -3.73
#